data_AF-A0A7S2AWH4-F1
#
_entry.id   AF-A0A7S2AWH4-F1
#
_cell.length_a   1.000
_cell.length_b   1.000
_cell.length_c   1.000
_cell.angle_alpha   90.00
_cell.angle_beta   90.00
_cell.angle_gamma   90.00
#
_symmetry.space_group_name_H-M   'P 1'
#
loop_
_entity.id
_entity.type
_entity.pdbx_description
1 polymer ?
#
loop_
_entity_poly.entity_id
_entity_poly.type
_entity_poly.pdbx_seq_one_letter_code
_entity_poly.pdbx_strand_id
1 'polypeptide(L)'
;SLKLPGGLLYTRSSMAAIPPANELVRLSTGSPDEGKLCILNLDGQGRVLDLIYIGKDPVEPRNLSCLVGMQEAYLNSCLSLHKRDLVDDWIMFFRDDWAHAIYHDRFQELVHSLRAMLAGDEGGMEVLDLLLRALEDGKDDATISSLRSNAVGPAGEKLMPSTKKLIETSTLDFLKKNKTILPFYLIPDGKTHK
;
A
#
# COMPACT_ATOMS: atom_id res chain seq x y z
N SER A 1 -5.02 17.66 -12.93
CA SER A 1 -3.82 18.33 -12.39
C SER A 1 -3.89 19.82 -12.67
N LEU A 2 -3.49 20.63 -11.70
CA LEU A 2 -3.41 22.10 -11.83
C LEU A 2 -2.08 22.46 -12.50
N LYS A 3 -2.07 23.42 -13.42
CA LYS A 3 -0.83 23.96 -14.01
C LYS A 3 -0.35 25.14 -13.17
N LEU A 4 0.89 25.07 -12.71
CA LEU A 4 1.59 26.12 -11.99
C LEU A 4 2.53 26.89 -12.95
N PRO A 5 2.98 28.11 -12.57
CA PRO A 5 4.03 28.82 -13.29
C PRO A 5 5.28 27.95 -13.48
N GLY A 6 6.02 28.18 -14.58
CA GLY A 6 7.20 27.37 -14.92
C GLY A 6 6.88 26.01 -15.56
N GLY A 7 5.63 25.78 -15.96
CA GLY A 7 5.21 24.54 -16.63
C GLY A 7 5.08 23.34 -15.69
N LEU A 8 5.05 23.57 -14.38
CA LEU A 8 4.89 22.53 -13.38
C LEU A 8 3.42 22.10 -13.28
N LEU A 9 3.20 20.82 -13.05
CA LEU A 9 1.92 20.21 -12.77
C LEU A 9 1.85 19.90 -11.29
N TYR A 10 0.74 20.31 -10.68
CA TYR A 10 0.39 20.00 -9.31
C TYR A 10 -0.77 19.01 -9.28
N THR A 11 -0.60 17.94 -8.51
CA THR A 11 -1.66 16.98 -8.21
C THR A 11 -1.62 16.65 -6.74
N ARG A 12 -2.78 16.64 -6.10
CA ARG A 12 -2.93 16.17 -4.73
C ARG A 12 -4.14 15.27 -4.63
N SER A 13 -3.95 14.11 -4.00
CA SER A 13 -5.03 13.20 -3.64
C SER A 13 -4.97 13.00 -2.14
N SER A 14 -6.04 13.37 -1.44
CA SER A 14 -6.06 13.43 0.03
C SER A 14 -7.35 12.87 0.61
N MET A 15 -7.25 12.29 1.81
CA MET A 15 -8.42 12.04 2.66
C MET A 15 -9.06 13.37 3.09
N ALA A 16 -10.35 13.33 3.44
CA ALA A 16 -11.09 14.51 3.88
C ALA A 16 -10.55 15.09 5.20
N ALA A 17 -10.03 14.22 6.08
CA ALA A 17 -9.38 14.61 7.32
C ALA A 17 -7.94 14.09 7.30
N ILE A 18 -6.98 15.00 7.41
CA ILE A 18 -5.56 14.69 7.57
C ILE A 18 -5.17 15.16 8.98
N PRO A 19 -4.62 14.27 9.83
CA PRO A 19 -4.05 14.64 11.12
C PRO A 19 -2.95 15.70 11.00
N PRO A 20 -2.57 16.36 12.10
CA PRO A 20 -1.51 17.35 12.07
C PRO A 20 -0.16 16.71 11.68
N ALA A 21 0.75 17.52 11.13
CA ALA A 21 1.96 17.02 10.47
C ALA A 21 2.93 16.23 11.37
N ASN A 22 2.88 16.43 12.68
CA ASN A 22 3.69 15.71 13.67
C ASN A 22 3.25 14.24 13.88
N GLU A 23 2.06 13.87 13.41
CA GLU A 23 1.51 12.51 13.51
C GLU A 23 1.66 11.72 12.21
N LEU A 24 2.26 12.33 11.19
CA LEU A 24 2.39 11.75 9.85
C LEU A 24 3.76 11.11 9.66
N VAL A 25 3.75 9.94 9.01
CA VAL A 25 4.96 9.37 8.42
C VAL A 25 5.07 9.92 7.00
N ARG A 26 5.99 10.87 6.80
CA ARG A 26 6.23 11.50 5.50
C ARG A 26 7.33 10.77 4.74
N LEU A 27 7.00 10.30 3.54
CA LEU A 27 7.93 9.68 2.60
C LEU A 27 8.03 10.55 1.35
N SER A 28 9.23 11.00 1.00
CA SER A 28 9.46 11.89 -0.15
C SER A 28 10.43 11.28 -1.15
N THR A 29 10.18 11.55 -2.43
CA THR A 29 11.09 11.27 -3.54
C THR A 29 11.26 12.50 -4.42
N GLY A 30 12.44 12.62 -5.04
CA GLY A 30 12.85 13.80 -5.79
C GLY A 30 13.16 15.00 -4.91
N SER A 31 13.52 16.11 -5.53
CA SER A 31 13.85 17.36 -4.85
C SER A 31 13.32 18.59 -5.60
N PRO A 32 13.11 19.73 -4.91
CA PRO A 32 12.79 21.00 -5.58
C PRO A 32 13.84 21.40 -6.63
N ASP A 33 15.11 21.06 -6.39
CA ASP A 33 16.22 21.35 -7.30
C ASP A 33 16.14 20.55 -8.60
N GLU A 34 15.64 19.31 -8.54
CA GLU A 34 15.32 18.48 -9.71
C GLU A 34 14.04 18.94 -10.43
N GLY A 35 13.29 19.89 -9.86
CA GLY A 35 12.01 20.32 -10.39
C GLY A 35 10.93 19.24 -10.33
N LYS A 36 11.10 18.25 -9.45
CA LYS A 36 10.17 17.14 -9.22
C LYS A 36 10.15 16.77 -7.74
N LEU A 37 8.98 16.83 -7.13
CA LEU A 37 8.76 16.46 -5.74
C LEU A 37 7.51 15.61 -5.64
N CYS A 38 7.63 14.43 -5.05
CA CYS A 38 6.49 13.60 -4.69
C CYS A 38 6.54 13.26 -3.21
N ILE A 39 5.42 13.43 -2.52
CA ILE A 39 5.29 13.19 -1.08
C ILE A 39 4.11 12.24 -0.86
N LEU A 40 4.37 11.14 -0.18
CA LEU A 40 3.37 10.21 0.33
C LEU A 40 3.33 10.36 1.86
N ASN A 41 2.19 10.77 2.42
CA ASN A 41 2.00 10.85 3.86
C ASN A 41 1.13 9.66 4.32
N LEU A 42 1.63 8.94 5.32
CA LEU A 42 0.90 7.87 5.99
C LEU A 42 0.53 8.29 7.42
N ASP A 43 -0.51 7.69 7.99
CA ASP A 43 -0.74 7.75 9.44
C ASP A 43 0.24 6.84 10.20
N GLY A 44 0.22 6.91 11.54
CA GLY A 44 1.03 6.04 12.40
C GLY A 44 0.75 4.55 12.19
N GLN A 45 -0.36 4.18 11.55
CA GLN A 45 -0.77 2.81 11.25
C GLN A 45 -0.44 2.38 9.80
N GLY A 46 0.25 3.22 9.03
CA GLY A 46 0.67 2.92 7.65
C GLY A 46 -0.45 3.05 6.62
N ARG A 47 -1.54 3.75 6.92
CA ARG A 47 -2.58 4.10 5.95
C ARG A 47 -2.19 5.35 5.18
N VAL A 48 -2.33 5.35 3.86
CA VAL A 48 -2.11 6.54 3.04
C VAL A 48 -3.17 7.60 3.32
N LEU A 49 -2.73 8.78 3.73
CA LEU A 49 -3.60 9.92 3.99
C LEU A 49 -3.59 10.94 2.86
N ASP A 50 -2.43 11.14 2.24
CA ASP A 50 -2.22 12.18 1.24
C ASP A 50 -1.08 11.81 0.30
N LEU A 51 -1.25 12.11 -0.99
CA LEU A 51 -0.22 12.02 -2.02
C LEU A 51 -0.16 13.35 -2.75
N ILE A 52 1.00 14.00 -2.69
CA ILE A 52 1.27 15.29 -3.31
C ILE A 52 2.33 15.09 -4.39
N TYR A 53 2.05 15.57 -5.60
CA TYR A 53 3.00 15.60 -6.71
C TYR A 53 3.14 17.01 -7.26
N ILE A 54 4.38 17.43 -7.45
CA ILE A 54 4.79 18.63 -8.19
C ILE A 54 5.87 18.20 -9.18
N GLY A 55 5.67 18.44 -10.48
CA GLY A 55 6.69 18.15 -11.47
C GLY A 55 6.24 18.46 -12.89
N LYS A 56 7.09 18.29 -13.89
CA LYS A 56 6.76 18.61 -15.29
C LYS A 56 6.01 17.48 -16.00
N ASP A 57 6.17 16.24 -15.53
CA ASP A 57 5.59 15.07 -16.18
C ASP A 57 4.09 14.98 -15.88
N PRO A 58 3.25 14.64 -16.87
CA PRO A 58 1.86 14.33 -16.60
C PRO A 58 1.78 13.11 -15.67
N VAL A 59 0.78 13.12 -14.79
CA VAL A 59 0.43 12.02 -13.88
C VAL A 59 -1.04 11.65 -14.07
N GLU A 60 -1.46 10.51 -13.53
CA GLU A 60 -2.84 10.02 -13.59
C GLU A 60 -3.57 10.26 -12.25
N PRO A 61 -4.21 11.44 -12.02
CA PRO A 61 -4.87 11.74 -10.75
C PRO A 61 -5.86 10.68 -10.28
N ARG A 62 -6.60 10.05 -11.20
CA ARG A 62 -7.57 9.00 -10.87
C ARG A 62 -6.89 7.78 -10.26
N ASN A 63 -5.78 7.33 -10.83
CA ASN A 63 -5.04 6.19 -10.31
C ASN A 63 -4.41 6.54 -8.94
N LEU A 64 -3.79 7.71 -8.84
CA LEU A 64 -3.20 8.18 -7.57
C LEU A 64 -4.25 8.33 -6.46
N SER A 65 -5.49 8.69 -6.80
CA SER A 65 -6.59 8.78 -5.84
C SER A 65 -6.99 7.42 -5.26
N CYS A 66 -6.82 6.32 -6.00
CA CYS A 66 -7.10 4.97 -5.49
C CYS A 66 -6.15 4.56 -4.36
N LEU A 67 -4.94 5.14 -4.29
CA LEU A 67 -3.95 4.84 -3.26
C LEU A 67 -4.36 5.41 -1.90
N VAL A 68 -5.11 6.52 -1.90
CA VAL A 68 -5.52 7.20 -0.68
C VAL A 68 -6.50 6.34 0.12
N GLY A 69 -6.24 6.23 1.42
CA GLY A 69 -7.00 5.40 2.33
C GLY A 69 -6.60 3.94 2.34
N MET A 70 -5.70 3.49 1.45
CA MET A 70 -5.15 2.14 1.46
C MET A 70 -4.08 1.99 2.54
N GLN A 71 -3.94 0.77 3.08
CA GLN A 71 -2.82 0.42 3.95
C GLN A 71 -1.61 0.04 3.09
N GLU A 72 -0.41 0.48 3.49
CA GLU A 72 0.84 0.40 2.70
C GLU A 72 1.28 -1.02 2.30
N ALA A 73 0.84 -2.07 3.00
CA ALA A 73 1.05 -3.47 2.64
C ALA A 73 0.34 -3.85 1.33
N TYR A 74 -0.79 -3.23 0.99
CA TYR A 74 -1.36 -3.37 -0.36
C TYR A 74 -0.55 -2.63 -1.42
N LEU A 75 0.25 -1.65 -1.00
CA LEU A 75 1.10 -0.82 -1.86
C LEU A 75 2.52 -1.37 -1.92
N ASN A 76 2.64 -2.70 -2.01
CA ASN A 76 3.91 -3.42 -2.05
C ASN A 76 4.83 -3.10 -0.85
N SER A 77 4.25 -2.91 0.34
CA SER A 77 4.98 -2.53 1.56
C SER A 77 5.87 -1.30 1.36
N CYS A 78 5.31 -0.27 0.73
CA CYS A 78 6.07 0.89 0.25
C CYS A 78 6.85 1.61 1.35
N LEU A 79 6.37 1.60 2.60
CA LEU A 79 7.08 2.18 3.73
C LEU A 79 8.41 1.46 3.98
N SER A 80 8.41 0.13 3.93
CA SER A 80 9.61 -0.68 4.12
C SER A 80 10.59 -0.55 2.94
N LEU A 81 10.08 -0.44 1.71
CA LEU A 81 10.94 -0.25 0.53
C LEU A 81 11.59 1.14 0.53
N HIS A 82 10.84 2.19 0.86
CA HIS A 82 11.39 3.55 0.95
C HIS A 82 12.44 3.68 2.05
N LYS A 83 12.20 3.09 3.24
CA LYS A 83 13.21 3.04 4.33
C LYS A 83 14.50 2.30 3.97
N ARG A 84 14.48 1.49 2.91
CA ARG A 84 15.65 0.77 2.38
C ARG A 84 16.25 1.44 1.14
N ASP A 85 15.80 2.66 0.84
CA ASP A 85 16.20 3.43 -0.35
C ASP A 85 15.97 2.66 -1.66
N LEU A 86 14.91 1.83 -1.71
CA LEU A 86 14.50 1.07 -2.90
C LEU A 86 13.40 1.76 -3.71
N VAL A 87 13.00 2.97 -3.30
CA VAL A 87 12.01 3.78 -4.00
C VAL A 87 12.61 5.14 -4.31
N ASP A 88 13.09 5.29 -5.54
CA ASP A 88 13.70 6.54 -6.01
C ASP A 88 12.66 7.56 -6.49
N ASP A 89 11.52 7.07 -6.99
CA ASP A 89 10.47 7.90 -7.59
C ASP A 89 9.09 7.27 -7.37
N TRP A 90 8.28 7.91 -6.52
CA TRP A 90 6.93 7.44 -6.21
C TRP A 90 6.03 7.30 -7.44
N ILE A 91 6.17 8.19 -8.43
CA ILE A 91 5.32 8.12 -9.64
C ILE A 91 5.70 6.92 -10.50
N MET A 92 6.99 6.65 -10.66
CA MET A 92 7.44 5.45 -11.39
C MET A 92 7.07 4.17 -10.62
N PHE A 93 7.28 4.17 -9.31
CA PHE A 93 6.94 3.04 -8.44
C PHE A 93 5.45 2.65 -8.55
N PHE A 94 4.55 3.64 -8.55
CA PHE A 94 3.11 3.43 -8.68
C PHE A 94 2.63 3.24 -10.13
N ARG A 95 3.51 3.38 -11.12
CA ARG A 95 3.23 3.04 -12.53
C ARG A 95 3.74 1.66 -12.92
N ASP A 96 4.47 1.00 -12.03
CA ASP A 96 4.99 -0.33 -12.27
C ASP A 96 3.86 -1.37 -12.35
N ASP A 97 4.12 -2.48 -13.03
CA ASP A 97 3.12 -3.44 -13.50
C ASP A 97 2.25 -3.99 -12.35
N TRP A 98 2.84 -4.16 -11.16
CA TRP A 98 2.14 -4.66 -9.97
C TRP A 98 1.02 -3.75 -9.48
N ALA A 99 1.08 -2.44 -9.76
CA ALA A 99 0.10 -1.47 -9.26
C ALA A 99 -1.19 -1.46 -10.07
N HIS A 100 -1.18 -2.04 -11.28
CA HIS A 100 -2.36 -2.05 -12.17
C HIS A 100 -3.59 -2.70 -11.53
N ALA A 101 -3.41 -3.75 -10.73
CA ALA A 101 -4.51 -4.37 -10.00
C ALA A 101 -5.19 -3.39 -9.05
N ILE A 102 -4.44 -2.48 -8.42
CA ILE A 102 -4.96 -1.51 -7.43
C ILE A 102 -5.90 -0.49 -8.08
N TYR A 103 -5.60 -0.11 -9.32
CA TYR A 103 -6.41 0.86 -10.07
C TYR A 103 -7.67 0.26 -10.67
N HIS A 104 -7.82 -1.06 -10.59
CA HIS A 104 -8.97 -1.79 -11.10
C HIS A 104 -10.14 -1.67 -10.11
N ASP A 105 -11.36 -1.49 -10.64
CA ASP A 105 -12.59 -1.37 -9.84
C ASP A 105 -12.84 -2.62 -8.94
N ARG A 106 -12.55 -3.81 -9.47
CA ARG A 106 -12.64 -5.10 -8.77
C ARG A 106 -11.59 -5.30 -7.67
N PHE A 107 -10.57 -4.46 -7.54
CA PHE A 107 -9.57 -4.62 -6.48
C PHE A 107 -10.20 -4.63 -5.08
N GLN A 108 -11.26 -3.83 -4.90
CA GLN A 108 -11.98 -3.82 -3.64
C GLN A 108 -12.61 -5.17 -3.32
N GLU A 109 -13.04 -5.97 -4.32
CA GLU A 109 -13.55 -7.32 -4.07
C GLU A 109 -12.47 -8.22 -3.46
N LEU A 110 -11.21 -8.12 -3.93
CA LEU A 110 -10.08 -8.83 -3.34
C LEU A 110 -9.86 -8.39 -1.89
N VAL A 111 -9.85 -7.08 -1.63
CA VAL A 111 -9.68 -6.53 -0.26
C VAL A 111 -10.76 -7.05 0.69
N HIS A 112 -12.03 -7.03 0.27
CA HIS A 112 -13.15 -7.54 1.08
C HIS A 112 -13.03 -9.06 1.29
N SER A 113 -12.69 -9.81 0.25
CA SER A 113 -12.48 -11.27 0.33
C SER A 113 -11.36 -11.63 1.31
N LEU A 114 -10.22 -10.95 1.23
CA LEU A 114 -9.08 -11.15 2.14
C LEU A 114 -9.47 -10.86 3.58
N ARG A 115 -10.17 -9.74 3.84
CA ARG A 115 -10.64 -9.41 5.20
C ARG A 115 -11.59 -10.45 5.76
N ALA A 116 -12.54 -10.94 4.94
CA ALA A 116 -13.50 -11.95 5.36
C ALA A 116 -12.83 -13.28 5.71
N MET A 117 -11.84 -13.70 4.91
CA MET A 117 -11.11 -14.93 5.21
C MET A 117 -10.18 -14.79 6.41
N LEU A 118 -9.49 -13.67 6.55
CA LEU A 118 -8.60 -13.41 7.69
C LEU A 118 -9.36 -13.35 9.03
N ALA A 119 -10.64 -13.00 9.02
CA ALA A 119 -11.49 -13.01 10.23
C ALA A 119 -11.73 -14.42 10.78
N GLY A 120 -11.54 -15.47 9.97
CA GLY A 120 -11.63 -16.87 10.41
C GLY A 120 -10.28 -17.61 10.41
N ASP A 121 -9.19 -16.92 10.07
CA ASP A 121 -7.85 -17.49 10.00
C ASP A 121 -7.14 -17.39 11.35
N GLU A 122 -6.51 -18.49 11.79
CA GLU A 122 -5.82 -18.57 13.08
C GLU A 122 -4.71 -17.53 13.20
N GLY A 123 -3.82 -17.42 12.20
CA GLY A 123 -2.72 -16.45 12.23
C GLY A 123 -3.20 -15.00 12.14
N GLY A 124 -4.27 -14.72 11.38
CA GLY A 124 -4.92 -13.42 11.36
C GLY A 124 -5.49 -13.03 12.73
N MET A 125 -6.15 -13.98 13.40
CA MET A 125 -6.72 -13.79 14.73
C MET A 125 -5.66 -13.64 15.83
N GLU A 126 -4.54 -14.36 15.76
CA GLU A 126 -3.41 -14.19 16.68
C GLU A 126 -2.82 -12.77 16.61
N VAL A 127 -2.61 -12.25 15.40
CA VAL A 127 -2.15 -10.86 15.21
C VAL A 127 -3.17 -9.88 15.76
N LEU A 128 -4.46 -10.11 15.48
CA LEU A 128 -5.52 -9.22 15.96
C LEU A 128 -5.62 -9.21 17.50
N ASP A 129 -5.58 -10.37 18.14
CA ASP A 129 -5.61 -10.52 19.60
C ASP A 129 -4.40 -9.84 20.27
N LEU A 130 -3.20 -9.96 19.69
CA LEU A 130 -2.02 -9.23 20.14
C LEU A 130 -2.24 -7.70 20.15
N LEU A 131 -2.84 -7.16 19.07
CA LEU A 131 -3.08 -5.72 18.95
C LEU A 131 -4.22 -5.25 19.85
N LEU A 132 -5.28 -6.05 20.01
CA LEU A 132 -6.39 -5.74 20.92
C LEU A 132 -5.93 -5.69 22.37
N ARG A 133 -5.11 -6.63 22.82
CA ARG A 133 -4.53 -6.60 24.18
C ARG A 133 -3.67 -5.37 24.41
N ALA A 134 -2.85 -4.99 23.43
CA ALA A 134 -2.06 -3.77 23.54
C ALA A 134 -2.93 -2.51 23.65
N LEU A 135 -4.06 -2.48 22.93
CA LEU A 135 -5.02 -1.39 23.04
C LEU A 135 -5.73 -1.36 24.41
N GLU A 136 -6.14 -2.52 24.92
CA GLU A 136 -6.76 -2.67 26.25
C GLU A 136 -5.80 -2.28 27.39
N ASP A 137 -4.51 -2.58 27.23
CA ASP A 137 -3.43 -2.17 28.14
C ASP A 137 -3.09 -0.67 28.05
N GLY A 138 -3.78 0.09 27.20
CA GLY A 138 -3.57 1.53 27.02
C GLY A 138 -2.22 1.87 26.41
N LYS A 139 -1.64 0.99 25.59
CA LYS A 139 -0.41 1.29 24.84
C LYS A 139 -0.67 2.40 23.83
N ASP A 140 0.34 3.21 23.58
CA ASP A 140 0.27 4.29 22.59
C ASP A 140 0.33 3.76 21.15
N ASP A 141 -0.10 4.58 20.20
CA ASP A 141 -0.17 4.22 18.77
C ASP A 141 1.18 3.79 18.19
N ALA A 142 2.28 4.37 18.68
CA ALA A 142 3.62 4.01 18.26
C ALA A 142 4.01 2.58 18.68
N THR A 143 3.65 2.17 19.91
CA THR A 143 3.84 0.80 20.38
C THR A 143 2.97 -0.18 19.58
N ILE A 144 1.70 0.14 19.37
CA ILE A 144 0.76 -0.71 18.60
C ILE A 144 1.26 -0.90 17.17
N SER A 145 1.71 0.17 16.51
CA SER A 145 2.26 0.12 15.16
C SER A 145 3.51 -0.76 15.09
N SER A 146 4.39 -0.64 16.10
CA SER A 146 5.60 -1.47 16.21
C SER A 146 5.27 -2.95 16.43
N LEU A 147 4.27 -3.27 17.28
CA LEU A 147 3.79 -4.64 17.49
C LEU A 147 3.25 -5.24 16.18
N ARG A 148 2.40 -4.50 15.45
CA ARG A 148 1.91 -4.95 14.13
C ARG A 148 3.06 -5.22 13.18
N SER A 149 4.00 -4.28 13.06
CA SER A 149 5.16 -4.44 12.17
C SER A 149 6.01 -5.64 12.56
N ASN A 150 6.13 -5.97 13.85
CA ASN A 150 6.87 -7.12 14.33
C ASN A 150 6.14 -8.45 14.12
N ALA A 151 4.81 -8.45 14.19
CA ALA A 151 4.01 -9.66 14.00
C ALA A 151 3.81 -9.99 12.51
N VAL A 152 3.57 -8.97 11.67
CA VAL A 152 3.29 -9.16 10.24
C VAL A 152 4.58 -9.18 9.41
N GLY A 153 5.50 -8.26 9.70
CA GLY A 153 6.70 -8.03 8.89
C GLY A 153 6.40 -7.38 7.51
N PRO A 154 7.42 -6.84 6.81
CA PRO A 154 7.29 -6.40 5.43
C PRO A 154 6.73 -7.52 4.54
N ALA A 155 5.81 -7.18 3.63
CA ALA A 155 5.13 -8.12 2.74
C ALA A 155 4.50 -9.35 3.44
N GLY A 156 4.22 -9.25 4.75
CA GLY A 156 3.68 -10.36 5.53
C GLY A 156 4.70 -11.46 5.82
N GLU A 157 6.01 -11.21 5.72
CA GLU A 157 7.06 -12.24 5.85
C GLU A 157 7.08 -12.97 7.20
N LYS A 158 6.48 -12.42 8.26
CA LYS A 158 6.40 -13.03 9.60
C LYS A 158 5.06 -13.69 9.90
N LEU A 159 4.08 -13.55 9.00
CA LEU A 159 2.80 -14.24 9.11
C LEU A 159 2.98 -15.76 9.11
N MET A 160 2.03 -16.42 9.77
CA MET A 160 1.94 -17.87 9.78
C MET A 160 1.90 -18.42 8.33
N PRO A 161 2.59 -19.54 8.03
CA PRO A 161 2.63 -20.09 6.67
C PRO A 161 1.25 -20.39 6.07
N SER A 162 0.29 -20.85 6.89
CA SER A 162 -1.10 -21.07 6.48
C SER A 162 -1.79 -19.78 6.04
N THR A 163 -1.66 -18.71 6.83
CA THR A 163 -2.18 -17.37 6.51
C THR A 163 -1.61 -16.84 5.21
N LYS A 164 -0.28 -16.94 5.02
CA LYS A 164 0.38 -16.53 3.77
C LYS A 164 -0.18 -17.29 2.57
N LYS A 165 -0.30 -18.61 2.68
CA LYS A 165 -0.85 -19.47 1.62
C LYS A 165 -2.30 -19.12 1.31
N LEU A 166 -3.10 -18.77 2.33
CA LEU A 166 -4.47 -18.30 2.15
C LEU A 166 -4.51 -16.98 1.37
N ILE A 167 -3.70 -16.00 1.75
CA ILE A 167 -3.61 -14.69 1.07
C ILE A 167 -3.14 -14.90 -0.38
N GLU A 168 -2.12 -15.72 -0.58
CA GLU A 168 -1.57 -16.06 -1.90
C GLU A 168 -2.64 -16.72 -2.78
N THR A 169 -3.35 -17.73 -2.27
CA THR A 169 -4.39 -18.45 -3.03
C THR A 169 -5.50 -17.51 -3.46
N SER A 170 -5.99 -16.67 -2.56
CA SER A 170 -7.03 -15.68 -2.90
C SER A 170 -6.55 -14.64 -3.90
N THR A 171 -5.29 -14.21 -3.79
CA THR A 171 -4.71 -13.23 -4.71
C THR A 171 -4.55 -13.84 -6.10
N LEU A 172 -4.04 -15.08 -6.19
CA LEU A 172 -3.93 -15.81 -7.45
C LEU A 172 -5.30 -16.08 -8.09
N ASP A 173 -6.32 -16.41 -7.29
CA ASP A 173 -7.67 -16.62 -7.79
C ASP A 173 -8.28 -15.33 -8.33
N PHE A 174 -8.05 -14.20 -7.66
CA PHE A 174 -8.42 -12.88 -8.18
C PHE A 174 -7.74 -12.58 -9.52
N LEU A 175 -6.42 -12.80 -9.61
CA LEU A 175 -5.66 -12.56 -10.85
C LEU A 175 -6.15 -13.47 -11.99
N LYS A 176 -6.40 -14.76 -11.71
CA LYS A 176 -6.95 -15.71 -12.69
C LYS A 176 -8.31 -15.27 -13.22
N LYS A 177 -9.22 -14.87 -12.33
CA LYS A 177 -10.57 -14.39 -12.71
C LYS A 177 -10.52 -13.11 -13.55
N ASN A 178 -9.47 -12.31 -13.42
CA ASN A 178 -9.31 -11.02 -14.07
C ASN A 178 -8.14 -10.98 -15.08
N LYS A 179 -7.69 -12.15 -15.58
CA LYS A 179 -6.51 -12.26 -16.46
C LYS A 179 -6.61 -11.43 -17.74
N THR A 180 -7.81 -11.28 -18.30
CA THR A 180 -8.03 -10.52 -19.55
C THR A 180 -7.80 -9.02 -19.39
N ILE A 181 -7.98 -8.49 -18.18
CA ILE A 181 -7.88 -7.07 -17.83
C ILE A 181 -6.61 -6.76 -17.03
N LEU A 182 -5.97 -7.78 -16.46
CA LEU A 182 -4.69 -7.71 -15.75
C LEU A 182 -3.62 -8.58 -16.44
N PRO A 183 -3.17 -8.22 -17.66
CA PRO A 183 -2.27 -9.06 -18.46
C PRO A 183 -0.82 -9.07 -17.95
N PHE A 184 -0.46 -8.12 -17.07
CA PHE A 184 0.91 -7.89 -16.60
C PHE A 184 1.37 -8.88 -15.52
N TYR A 185 0.47 -9.75 -15.03
CA TYR A 185 0.79 -10.69 -13.96
C TYR A 185 1.16 -12.06 -14.51
N LEU A 186 2.34 -12.56 -14.11
CA LEU A 186 2.69 -13.95 -14.32
C LEU A 186 1.91 -14.82 -13.35
N ILE A 187 0.98 -15.61 -13.88
CA ILE A 187 0.22 -16.58 -13.10
C ILE A 187 0.89 -17.95 -13.29
N PRO A 188 1.38 -18.59 -12.22
CA PRO A 188 1.93 -19.93 -12.32
C PRO A 188 0.83 -20.90 -12.80
N ASP A 189 1.00 -21.42 -14.01
CA ASP A 189 0.25 -22.59 -14.45
C ASP A 189 0.83 -23.75 -13.62
N GLY A 190 0.01 -24.46 -12.84
CA GLY A 190 0.43 -25.50 -11.87
C GLY A 190 1.18 -26.72 -12.46
N LYS A 191 1.75 -26.62 -13.66
CA LYS A 191 2.70 -27.54 -14.27
C LYS A 191 4.12 -27.14 -13.89
N THR A 192 4.51 -27.39 -12.64
CA THR A 192 5.94 -27.51 -12.30
C THR A 192 6.50 -28.70 -13.08
N HIS A 193 7.39 -28.43 -14.04
CA HIS A 193 8.27 -29.45 -14.61
C HIS A 193 9.08 -30.05 -13.45
N LYS A 194 8.90 -31.36 -13.25
CA LYS A 194 9.75 -32.20 -12.40
C LYS A 194 11.18 -32.22 -12.94
#